data_AF-A0A8J5K8W9-F1
#
_entry.id   AF-A0A8J5K8W9-F1
#
_cell.length_a   1.000
_cell.length_b   1.000
_cell.length_c   1.000
_cell.angle_alpha   90.00
_cell.angle_beta   90.00
_cell.angle_gamma   90.00
#
_symmetry.space_group_name_H-M   'P 1'
#
loop_
_entity.id
_entity.type
_entity.pdbx_description
1 polymer ?
#
loop_
_entity_poly.entity_id
_entity_poly.type
_entity_poly.pdbx_seq_one_letter_code
_entity_poly.pdbx_strand_id
1 'polypeptide(L)'
;MSASPLIEQLIFFHDHTMVVLILITTFVGYIIAAIFPNAFVNRFLLENQTIEMKLITLGLLLKQLDTNDIEALGVKADAIPGRLNQIRFMVNRPGLFFGQCSEICGANHRFIPIVVEKSFHYQSIDYQLLLGYFLFLTFIEQLPHVEH
;
A
#
# COMPACT_ATOMS: atom_id res chain seq x y z
N MET A 1 9.80 4.19 3.91
CA MET A 1 10.03 2.91 4.61
C MET A 1 8.68 2.31 4.92
N SER A 2 8.36 1.18 4.31
CA SER A 2 7.13 0.40 4.47
C SER A 2 6.74 0.25 5.93
N ALA A 3 5.49 0.61 6.24
CA ALA A 3 4.94 0.52 7.58
C ALA A 3 4.48 -0.90 7.94
N SER A 4 4.18 -1.71 6.93
CA SER A 4 3.62 -3.05 7.07
C SER A 4 4.31 -4.04 6.12
N PRO A 5 4.39 -5.33 6.48
CA PRO A 5 4.97 -6.36 5.61
C PRO A 5 4.14 -6.60 4.34
N LEU A 6 2.85 -6.26 4.34
CA LEU A 6 1.99 -6.35 3.17
C LEU A 6 2.37 -5.33 2.08
N ILE A 7 2.71 -4.10 2.49
CA ILE A 7 3.15 -3.05 1.54
C ILE A 7 4.46 -3.41 0.86
N GLU A 8 5.39 -4.07 1.58
CA GLU A 8 6.65 -4.51 0.98
C GLU A 8 6.43 -5.50 -0.16
N GLN A 9 5.51 -6.44 0.03
CA GLN A 9 5.16 -7.41 -1.01
C GLN A 9 4.42 -6.76 -2.18
N LEU A 10 3.55 -5.79 -1.91
CA LEU A 10 2.82 -5.07 -2.95
C LEU A 10 3.75 -4.19 -3.81
N ILE A 11 4.74 -3.54 -3.19
CA ILE A 11 5.76 -2.75 -3.91
C ILE A 11 6.58 -3.66 -4.84
N PHE A 12 7.01 -4.84 -4.37
CA PHE A 12 7.74 -5.78 -5.22
C PHE A 12 6.93 -6.21 -6.44
N PHE A 13 5.64 -6.49 -6.25
CA PHE A 13 4.74 -6.84 -7.35
C PHE A 13 4.55 -5.66 -8.31
N HIS A 14 4.31 -4.46 -7.76
CA HIS A 14 4.16 -3.24 -8.54
C HIS A 14 5.38 -2.98 -9.42
N ASP A 15 6.59 -3.04 -8.84
CA ASP A 15 7.83 -2.82 -9.58
C ASP A 15 8.04 -3.85 -10.69
N HIS A 16 7.74 -5.13 -10.43
CA HIS A 16 7.77 -6.16 -11.47
C HIS A 16 6.77 -5.87 -12.60
N THR A 17 5.54 -5.47 -12.26
CA THR A 17 4.53 -5.13 -13.28
C THR A 17 4.92 -3.90 -14.10
N MET A 18 5.52 -2.89 -13.47
CA MET A 18 5.98 -1.69 -14.16
C MET A 18 7.10 -2.00 -15.16
N VAL A 19 8.04 -2.89 -14.83
CA VAL A 19 9.07 -3.34 -15.79
C VAL A 19 8.45 -4.03 -17.00
N VAL A 20 7.46 -4.92 -16.79
CA VAL A 20 6.76 -5.59 -17.89
C VAL A 20 5.98 -4.59 -18.74
N LEU A 21 5.29 -3.62 -18.14
CA LEU A 21 4.56 -2.57 -18.85
C LEU A 21 5.51 -1.66 -19.65
N ILE A 22 6.68 -1.31 -19.11
CA ILE A 22 7.71 -0.54 -19.82
C ILE A 22 8.25 -1.33 -21.01
N LEU A 23 8.47 -2.63 -20.89
CA LEU A 23 8.89 -3.50 -22.00
C LEU A 23 7.86 -3.51 -23.13
N ILE A 24 6.58 -3.67 -22.81
CA ILE A 24 5.51 -3.69 -23.81
C ILE A 24 5.35 -2.30 -24.47
N THR A 25 5.34 -1.22 -23.70
CA THR A 25 5.17 0.14 -24.23
C THR A 25 6.34 0.59 -25.10
N THR A 26 7.58 0.23 -24.75
CA THR A 26 8.75 0.50 -25.60
C THR A 26 8.77 -0.34 -26.87
N PHE A 27 8.34 -1.61 -26.82
CA PHE A 27 8.20 -2.45 -28.00
C PHE A 27 7.13 -1.90 -28.97
N VAL A 28 5.96 -1.55 -28.46
CA VAL A 28 4.89 -0.94 -29.27
C VAL A 28 5.32 0.44 -29.79
N GLY A 29 5.97 1.25 -28.94
CA GLY A 29 6.51 2.56 -29.33
C GLY A 29 7.55 2.47 -30.44
N TYR A 30 8.40 1.44 -30.44
CA TYR A 30 9.36 1.18 -31.50
C TYR A 30 8.68 0.89 -32.85
N ILE A 31 7.62 0.08 -32.86
CA ILE A 31 6.86 -0.23 -34.09
C ILE A 31 6.22 1.05 -34.65
N ILE A 32 5.62 1.89 -33.79
CA ILE A 32 5.01 3.16 -34.20
C ILE A 32 6.08 4.12 -34.76
N ALA A 33 7.22 4.26 -34.08
CA ALA A 33 8.31 5.12 -34.52
C ALA A 33 8.95 4.63 -35.85
N ALA A 34 9.06 3.32 -36.05
CA ALA A 34 9.58 2.73 -37.29
C ALA A 34 8.65 2.94 -38.49
N ILE A 35 7.34 3.13 -38.27
CA ILE A 35 6.37 3.43 -39.33
C ILE A 35 6.38 4.93 -39.70
N PHE A 36 6.84 5.83 -38.81
CA PHE A 36 6.83 7.28 -39.05
C PHE A 36 7.68 7.76 -40.25
N PRO A 37 8.89 7.23 -40.54
CA PRO A 37 9.65 7.62 -41.73
C PRO A 37 9.27 6.83 -43.00
N ASN A 38 8.13 6.14 -43.06
CA ASN A 38 7.80 5.27 -44.18
C ASN A 38 7.27 6.07 -45.39
N ALA A 39 8.01 6.03 -46.50
CA ALA A 39 7.69 6.79 -47.73
C ALA A 39 6.55 6.18 -48.57
N PHE A 40 6.13 4.93 -48.30
CA PHE A 40 5.10 4.22 -49.08
C PHE A 40 3.88 3.90 -48.21
N VAL A 41 2.96 4.87 -48.15
CA VAL A 41 1.73 4.79 -47.35
C VAL A 41 0.52 4.56 -48.27
N ASN A 42 -0.09 3.37 -48.20
CA ASN A 42 -1.27 3.02 -48.98
C ASN A 42 -2.52 3.78 -48.49
N ARG A 43 -2.95 4.80 -49.25
CA ARG A 43 -4.00 5.76 -48.86
C ARG A 43 -5.39 5.14 -48.61
N PHE A 44 -5.73 4.03 -49.27
CA PHE A 44 -7.07 3.40 -49.17
C PHE A 44 -7.26 2.47 -47.96
N LEU A 45 -6.18 2.01 -47.31
CA LEU A 45 -6.26 1.14 -46.12
C LEU A 45 -6.30 1.92 -44.79
N LEU A 46 -6.04 3.23 -44.82
CA LEU A 46 -5.88 4.07 -43.61
C LEU A 46 -7.15 4.80 -43.18
N GLU A 47 -8.19 4.86 -44.02
CA GLU A 47 -9.41 5.61 -43.71
C GLU A 47 -10.09 5.11 -42.42
N ASN A 48 -10.14 3.79 -42.19
CA ASN A 48 -10.64 3.21 -40.93
C ASN A 48 -9.61 3.21 -39.78
N GLN A 49 -8.31 3.09 -40.06
CA GLN A 49 -7.25 3.08 -39.04
C GLN A 49 -7.06 4.46 -38.36
N THR A 50 -7.37 5.56 -39.05
CA THR A 50 -7.30 6.91 -38.44
C THR A 50 -8.32 7.13 -37.32
N ILE A 51 -9.47 6.47 -37.39
CA ILE A 51 -10.51 6.54 -36.35
C ILE A 51 -10.07 5.77 -35.11
N GLU A 52 -9.48 4.58 -35.28
CA GLU A 52 -8.94 3.78 -34.17
C GLU A 52 -7.76 4.46 -33.48
N MET A 53 -6.83 5.06 -34.24
CA MET A 53 -5.69 5.79 -33.67
C MET A 53 -6.12 7.01 -32.85
N LYS A 54 -7.13 7.77 -33.32
CA LYS A 54 -7.70 8.89 -32.55
C LYS A 54 -8.37 8.40 -31.24
N LEU A 55 -9.13 7.31 -31.31
CA LEU A 55 -9.85 6.76 -30.15
C LEU A 55 -8.89 6.22 -29.08
N ILE A 56 -7.82 5.52 -29.50
CA ILE A 56 -6.78 5.01 -28.60
C ILE A 56 -6.03 6.16 -27.92
N THR A 57 -5.67 7.20 -28.68
CA THR A 57 -4.96 8.37 -28.13
C THR A 57 -5.81 9.13 -27.11
N LEU A 58 -7.12 9.26 -27.37
CA LEU A 58 -8.07 9.86 -26.43
C LEU A 58 -8.22 9.01 -25.15
N GLY A 59 -8.29 7.69 -25.30
CA GLY A 59 -8.36 6.77 -24.15
C GLY A 59 -7.12 6.79 -23.26
N LEU A 60 -5.93 6.92 -23.86
CA LEU A 60 -4.67 7.06 -23.10
C LEU A 60 -4.62 8.38 -22.33
N LEU A 61 -5.08 9.48 -22.94
CA LEU A 61 -5.04 10.81 -22.34
C LEU A 61 -5.98 10.94 -21.13
N LEU A 62 -7.11 10.23 -21.13
CA LEU A 62 -8.05 10.20 -20.00
C LEU A 62 -7.52 9.42 -18.79
N LYS A 63 -6.66 8.42 -18.99
CA LYS A 63 -6.11 7.60 -17.91
C LYS A 63 -5.06 8.35 -17.06
N GLN A 64 -4.55 9.47 -17.55
CA GLN A 64 -3.53 10.29 -16.87
C GLN A 64 -4.12 11.22 -15.78
N LEU A 65 -5.44 11.34 -15.68
CA LEU A 65 -6.12 12.33 -14.82
C LEU A 65 -6.60 11.80 -13.47
N ASP A 66 -6.53 10.49 -13.21
CA ASP A 66 -6.84 9.95 -11.88
C ASP A 66 -5.64 10.15 -10.94
N THR A 67 -5.51 11.37 -10.46
CA THR A 67 -4.59 11.77 -9.41
C THR A 67 -5.14 11.35 -8.05
N ASN A 68 -4.45 10.47 -7.34
CA ASN A 68 -3.75 10.79 -6.06
C ASN A 68 -3.54 9.53 -5.20
N ASP A 69 -2.28 9.13 -5.11
CA ASP A 69 -1.73 8.20 -4.11
C ASP A 69 -1.67 8.84 -2.72
N ILE A 70 -2.14 8.13 -1.69
CA ILE A 70 -1.41 7.91 -0.41
C ILE A 70 -1.84 6.53 0.15
N GLU A 71 -1.05 5.49 -0.13
CA GLU A 71 -1.20 4.15 0.49
C GLU A 71 -0.02 3.84 1.43
N ALA A 72 0.16 4.65 2.49
CA ALA A 72 1.22 4.41 3.47
C ALA A 72 1.00 3.12 4.31
N LEU A 73 -0.24 2.60 4.34
CA LEU A 73 -0.63 1.41 5.10
C LEU A 73 -1.03 0.21 4.23
N GLY A 74 -1.35 0.43 2.95
CA GLY A 74 -1.78 -0.63 2.01
C GLY A 74 -3.14 -1.23 2.31
N VAL A 75 -4.00 -0.46 2.95
CA VAL A 75 -5.32 -0.93 3.41
C VAL A 75 -6.37 0.05 2.91
N LYS A 76 -7.23 -0.42 2.00
CA LYS A 76 -8.48 0.23 1.62
C LYS A 76 -9.63 -0.59 2.19
N ALA A 77 -10.46 0.03 3.04
CA ALA A 77 -11.65 -0.59 3.62
C ALA A 77 -12.88 0.21 3.20
N ASP A 78 -13.75 -0.39 2.41
CA ASP A 78 -15.01 0.26 2.04
C ASP A 78 -16.01 0.17 3.18
N ALA A 79 -16.59 1.32 3.55
CA ALA A 79 -17.66 1.41 4.53
C ALA A 79 -19.02 1.28 3.82
N ILE A 80 -19.54 0.05 3.73
CA ILE A 80 -20.88 -0.21 3.20
C ILE A 80 -21.87 -0.24 4.37
N PRO A 81 -22.90 0.64 4.40
CA PRO A 81 -23.88 0.64 5.48
C PRO A 81 -24.56 -0.72 5.57
N GLY A 82 -24.58 -1.31 6.76
CA GLY A 82 -25.14 -2.65 7.01
C GLY A 82 -24.15 -3.81 6.89
N ARG A 83 -22.88 -3.58 6.55
CA ARG A 83 -21.82 -4.62 6.54
C ARG A 83 -20.58 -4.14 7.29
N LEU A 84 -20.12 -4.95 8.25
CA LEU A 84 -18.84 -4.71 8.92
C LEU A 84 -17.71 -5.39 8.15
N ASN A 85 -16.79 -4.60 7.61
CA ASN A 85 -15.58 -5.10 6.96
C ASN A 85 -14.42 -5.07 7.98
N GLN A 86 -13.86 -6.22 8.32
CA GLN A 86 -12.71 -6.31 9.23
C GLN A 86 -11.44 -6.51 8.41
N ILE A 87 -10.50 -5.57 8.52
CA ILE A 87 -9.17 -5.70 7.91
C ILE A 87 -8.13 -5.79 9.02
N ARG A 88 -7.28 -6.80 8.93
CA ARG A 88 -6.17 -7.02 9.86
C ARG A 88 -4.90 -6.48 9.22
N PHE A 89 -4.29 -5.47 9.84
CA PHE A 89 -3.02 -4.93 9.40
C PHE A 89 -2.00 -4.97 10.54
N MET A 90 -0.77 -5.35 10.20
CA MET A 90 0.36 -5.38 11.13
C MET A 90 1.29 -4.23 10.77
N VAL A 91 1.51 -3.33 11.73
CA VAL A 91 2.41 -2.18 11.56
C VAL A 91 3.70 -2.48 12.29
N ASN A 92 4.80 -2.56 11.56
CA ASN A 92 6.13 -2.92 12.07
C ASN A 92 6.82 -1.76 12.79
N ARG A 93 6.35 -0.52 12.60
CA ARG A 93 7.00 0.69 13.15
C ARG A 93 5.97 1.58 13.85
N PRO A 94 6.28 2.12 15.04
CA PRO A 94 5.45 3.13 15.67
C PRO A 94 5.39 4.38 14.80
N GLY A 95 4.27 5.10 14.83
CA GLY A 95 4.11 6.33 14.06
C GLY A 95 2.65 6.72 13.85
N LEU A 96 2.48 7.89 13.24
CA LEU A 96 1.19 8.42 12.78
C LEU A 96 1.03 8.12 11.29
N PHE A 97 -0.06 7.46 10.93
CA PHE A 97 -0.43 7.15 9.55
C PHE A 97 -1.66 7.96 9.17
N PHE A 98 -1.58 8.66 8.04
CA PHE A 98 -2.65 9.48 7.51
C PHE A 98 -3.27 8.81 6.29
N GLY A 99 -4.60 8.89 6.19
CA GLY A 99 -5.37 8.43 5.04
C GLY A 99 -6.49 9.41 4.71
N GLN A 100 -6.98 9.33 3.48
CA GLN A 100 -8.15 10.08 3.03
C GLN A 100 -9.26 9.10 2.65
N CYS A 101 -10.50 9.56 2.74
CA CYS A 101 -11.62 8.84 2.17
C CYS A 101 -11.38 8.71 0.65
N SER A 102 -11.48 7.48 0.13
CA SER A 102 -11.21 7.15 -1.28
C SER A 102 -12.46 6.77 -2.07
N GLU A 103 -13.65 7.04 -1.51
CA GLU A 103 -14.96 6.78 -2.10
C GLU A 103 -15.88 7.99 -1.92
N ILE A 104 -16.58 8.42 -2.97
CA ILE A 104 -17.42 9.62 -2.93
C ILE A 104 -18.55 9.44 -1.90
N CYS A 105 -18.42 10.08 -0.73
CA CYS A 105 -19.35 9.94 0.39
C CYS A 105 -20.18 11.21 0.69
N GLY A 106 -20.41 12.04 -0.33
CA GLY A 106 -21.23 13.27 -0.26
C GLY A 106 -20.43 14.56 -0.39
N ALA A 107 -21.09 15.72 -0.21
CA ALA A 107 -20.52 17.05 -0.46
C ALA A 107 -19.26 17.37 0.39
N ASN A 108 -19.09 16.72 1.54
CA ASN A 108 -17.96 16.92 2.45
C ASN A 108 -16.90 15.81 2.39
N HIS A 109 -16.93 14.97 1.35
CA HIS A 109 -16.05 13.81 1.17
C HIS A 109 -14.54 14.11 1.37
N ARG A 110 -14.09 15.30 0.97
CA ARG A 110 -12.69 15.74 1.10
C ARG A 110 -12.26 16.09 2.53
N PHE A 111 -13.20 16.32 3.44
CA PHE A 111 -12.93 16.82 4.81
C PHE A 111 -13.00 15.72 5.88
N ILE A 112 -12.91 14.46 5.47
CA ILE A 112 -12.93 13.31 6.38
C ILE A 112 -11.56 12.63 6.35
N PRO A 113 -10.55 13.18 7.05
CA PRO A 113 -9.25 12.54 7.19
C PRO A 113 -9.32 11.37 8.18
N ILE A 114 -8.53 10.33 7.93
CA ILE A 114 -8.31 9.21 8.84
C ILE A 114 -6.90 9.32 9.40
N VAL A 115 -6.77 9.30 10.72
CA VAL A 115 -5.47 9.31 11.41
C VAL A 115 -5.38 8.06 12.28
N VAL A 116 -4.36 7.25 12.05
CA VAL A 116 -4.09 6.03 12.82
C VAL A 116 -2.77 6.21 13.56
N GLU A 117 -2.82 6.13 14.89
CA GLU A 117 -1.62 6.17 15.73
C GLU A 117 -1.22 4.75 16.14
N LYS A 118 0.04 4.39 15.90
CA LYS A 118 0.66 3.17 16.44
C LYS A 118 1.63 3.59 17.54
N SER A 119 1.18 3.51 18.78
CA SER A 119 2.05 3.64 19.96
C SER A 119 2.86 2.35 20.16
N PHE A 120 4.11 2.51 20.61
CA PHE A 120 4.92 1.37 21.04
C PHE A 120 4.22 0.75 22.26
N HIS A 121 3.69 -0.46 22.10
CA HIS A 121 3.46 -1.27 23.29
C HIS A 121 4.84 -1.82 23.66
N TYR A 122 5.48 -1.26 24.70
CA TYR A 122 6.48 -2.04 25.41
C TYR A 122 5.71 -3.26 25.89
N GLN A 123 5.99 -4.42 25.28
CA GLN A 123 5.50 -5.68 25.78
C GLN A 123 5.84 -5.68 27.27
N SER A 124 4.84 -5.88 28.11
CA SER A 124 4.96 -5.94 29.56
C SER A 124 5.99 -7.00 29.94
N ILE A 125 7.26 -6.62 29.93
CA ILE A 125 8.39 -7.44 30.32
C ILE A 125 8.55 -7.21 31.84
N ASP A 126 8.20 -8.28 32.56
CA ASP A 126 8.80 -8.72 33.82
C ASP A 126 8.20 -8.32 35.18
N TYR A 127 6.87 -8.14 35.33
CA TYR A 127 6.30 -8.25 36.69
C TYR A 127 6.38 -9.68 37.23
N GLN A 128 6.33 -10.69 36.36
CA GLN A 128 6.31 -12.10 36.77
C GLN A 128 7.71 -12.61 37.14
N LEU A 129 8.77 -12.09 36.50
CA LEU A 129 10.16 -12.36 36.85
C LEU A 129 10.59 -11.60 38.13
N LEU A 130 10.14 -10.34 38.32
CA LEU A 130 10.37 -9.59 39.57
C LEU A 130 9.61 -10.19 40.76
N LEU A 131 8.36 -10.63 40.60
CA LEU A 131 7.64 -11.37 41.64
C LEU A 131 8.32 -12.71 41.97
N GLY A 132 8.83 -13.41 40.97
CA GLY A 132 9.63 -14.63 41.18
C GLY A 132 10.91 -14.37 41.97
N TYR A 133 11.65 -13.31 41.64
CA TYR A 133 12.86 -12.91 42.38
C TYR A 133 12.55 -12.42 43.80
N PHE A 134 11.47 -11.64 43.99
CA PHE A 134 11.05 -11.17 45.31
C PHE A 134 10.56 -12.33 46.19
N LEU A 135 9.78 -13.26 45.64
CA LEU A 135 9.36 -14.49 46.33
C LEU A 135 10.55 -15.39 46.66
N PHE A 136 11.53 -15.52 45.75
CA PHE A 136 12.76 -16.30 45.99
C PHE A 136 13.64 -15.68 47.08
N LEU A 137 13.78 -14.34 47.11
CA LEU A 137 14.50 -13.65 48.19
C LEU A 137 13.80 -13.79 49.54
N THR A 138 12.47 -13.65 49.61
CA THR A 138 11.73 -13.93 50.85
C THR A 138 11.83 -15.39 51.29
N PHE A 139 12.00 -16.34 50.36
CA PHE A 139 12.21 -17.75 50.68
C PHE A 139 13.62 -18.02 51.22
N ILE A 140 14.65 -17.32 50.70
CA ILE A 140 16.02 -17.39 51.22
C ILE A 140 16.13 -16.74 52.61
N GLU A 141 15.40 -15.65 52.87
CA GLU A 141 15.37 -14.98 54.18
C GLU A 141 14.58 -15.77 55.26
N GLN A 142 13.74 -16.72 54.85
CA GLN A 142 12.98 -17.60 55.74
C GLN A 142 13.65 -18.96 56.00
N LEU A 143 14.80 -19.25 55.38
CA LEU A 143 15.59 -20.43 55.75
C LEU A 143 16.20 -20.20 57.15
N PRO A 144 15.84 -21.02 58.15
CA PRO A 144 16.39 -20.86 59.49
C PRO A 144 17.91 -21.03 59.41
N HIS A 145 18.63 -20.11 60.05
CA HIS A 145 20.05 -20.28 60.36
C HIS A 145 20.23 -21.65 61.00
N VAL A 146 20.80 -22.59 60.24
CA VAL A 146 21.37 -23.81 60.80
C VAL A 146 22.61 -23.33 61.54
N GLU A 147 22.44 -22.99 62.81
CA GLU A 147 23.54 -23.02 63.76
C GLU A 147 24.04 -24.46 63.82
N HIS A 148 25.24 -24.69 63.29
CA HIS A 148 26.35 -25.43 63.90
C HIS A 148 27.52 -25.54 62.93
#